data_AF-A0A068WMP8-F1
#
_entry.id   AF-A0A068WMP8-F1
#
_cell.length_a   1.000
_cell.length_b   1.000
_cell.length_c   1.000
_cell.angle_alpha   90.00
_cell.angle_beta   90.00
_cell.angle_gamma   90.00
#
_symmetry.space_group_name_H-M   'P 1'
#
loop_
_entity.id
_entity.type
_entity.pdbx_description
1 polymer ?
#
loop_
_entity_poly.entity_id
_entity_poly.type
_entity_poly.pdbx_seq_one_letter_code
_entity_poly.pdbx_strand_id
1 'polypeptide(L)'
;MKLQKNATEKNSITTYPIQSLFHSTSSDKRVTFEEIGVCDRSIWRQAIYPNVYRTYPQDVPFKNVVEAIKSGSPVSVTPNYNFPINIRNTSKSVCSNSTKYDLVIVVKSGVLGWERRQQFRAYMQRQKDLNPNTKLGIVFSLGMPRQHGGRIFNRDGHTTVLEGPVGDMMDEYIGRSSEVMQKIEEEMRKYDDIVLADYEDTYYNLTWKTVTNLRWISAFCDKLHNDVFMIIDDDHRMNVSMLMKFLASVPRDKRRTSIFGRIARSDGAFRSPLSKLYLSFREIPWDVMCAYPRGFCQLIGADIVDDMAIGSAYTRYNYVHEDVYLGLLAFKLGIPLEHVDTMYDHGEFELRRPPNSAYMVAESRFWKSD
;
A
#
# COMPACT_ATOMS: atom_id res chain seq x y z
N MET A 1 11.01 12.89 -13.19
CA MET A 1 11.15 11.85 -14.23
C MET A 1 10.43 12.35 -15.50
N LYS A 2 11.02 12.20 -16.68
CA LYS A 2 10.38 12.64 -17.95
C LYS A 2 9.31 11.61 -18.35
N LEU A 3 8.23 12.09 -18.98
CA LEU A 3 7.25 11.27 -19.74
C LEU A 3 7.97 10.18 -20.53
N GLN A 4 7.27 9.12 -20.95
CA GLN A 4 7.76 8.42 -22.15
C GLN A 4 7.93 9.50 -23.22
N LYS A 5 9.17 9.74 -23.68
CA LYS A 5 9.52 10.90 -24.54
C LYS A 5 8.64 11.03 -25.79
N ASN A 6 7.94 9.96 -26.14
CA ASN A 6 7.13 9.82 -27.33
C ASN A 6 5.63 9.63 -27.01
N ALA A 7 5.18 9.72 -25.75
CA ALA A 7 3.76 9.68 -25.40
C ALA A 7 3.05 10.93 -25.96
N THR A 8 1.81 10.77 -26.41
CA THR A 8 1.00 11.86 -26.96
C THR A 8 -0.38 11.78 -26.33
N GLU A 9 -0.83 12.91 -25.80
CA GLU A 9 -2.14 13.06 -25.20
C GLU A 9 -3.04 13.88 -26.14
N LYS A 10 -4.19 13.32 -26.50
CA LYS A 10 -5.23 14.03 -27.26
C LYS A 10 -6.59 13.65 -26.66
N ASN A 11 -7.39 14.65 -26.29
CA ASN A 11 -8.71 14.43 -25.65
C ASN A 11 -8.64 13.49 -24.43
N SER A 12 -7.65 13.67 -23.56
CA SER A 12 -7.43 12.84 -22.36
C SER A 12 -7.10 11.36 -22.62
N ILE A 13 -6.75 11.00 -23.85
CA ILE A 13 -6.29 9.66 -24.22
C ILE A 13 -4.78 9.71 -24.43
N THR A 14 -4.04 8.97 -23.59
CA THR A 14 -2.59 8.81 -23.72
C THR A 14 -2.28 7.61 -24.61
N THR A 15 -1.50 7.84 -25.65
CA THR A 15 -1.02 6.77 -26.55
C THR A 15 0.49 6.65 -26.49
N TYR A 16 1.01 5.45 -26.77
CA TYR A 16 2.43 5.11 -26.71
C TYR A 16 2.86 4.43 -28.02
N PRO A 17 4.03 4.76 -28.60
CA PRO A 17 4.54 4.01 -29.74
C PRO A 17 4.82 2.57 -29.33
N ILE A 18 4.30 1.59 -30.07
CA ILE A 18 4.44 0.17 -29.72
C ILE A 18 5.91 -0.28 -29.63
N GLN A 19 6.78 0.27 -30.49
CA GLN A 19 8.23 0.05 -30.47
C GLN A 19 8.95 0.53 -29.20
N SER A 20 8.35 1.46 -28.44
CA SER A 20 8.89 1.88 -27.15
C SER A 20 8.57 0.89 -26.01
N LEU A 21 7.66 -0.04 -26.28
CA LEU A 21 7.12 -1.01 -25.34
C LEU A 21 7.60 -2.44 -25.64
N PHE A 22 7.91 -2.77 -26.89
CA PHE A 22 8.28 -4.13 -27.34
C PHE A 22 9.44 -4.12 -28.34
N HIS A 23 10.45 -4.99 -28.13
CA HIS A 23 11.72 -4.99 -28.89
C HIS A 23 11.61 -5.30 -30.39
N SER A 24 10.71 -6.19 -30.86
CA SER A 24 10.68 -6.65 -32.27
C SER A 24 9.50 -6.12 -33.09
N THR A 25 9.03 -4.90 -32.77
CA THR A 25 7.97 -4.25 -33.56
C THR A 25 8.56 -3.16 -34.45
N SER A 26 8.50 -3.34 -35.77
CA SER A 26 8.83 -2.30 -36.78
C SER A 26 7.63 -1.43 -37.14
N SER A 27 6.61 -1.42 -36.27
CA SER A 27 5.34 -0.75 -36.50
C SER A 27 5.36 0.64 -35.88
N ASP A 28 4.99 1.66 -36.67
CA ASP A 28 4.75 3.02 -36.17
C ASP A 28 3.41 3.16 -35.43
N LYS A 29 2.71 2.04 -35.18
CA LYS A 29 1.44 2.03 -34.46
C LYS A 29 1.63 2.59 -33.05
N ARG A 30 0.69 3.43 -32.65
CA ARG A 30 0.52 3.90 -31.28
C ARG A 30 -0.63 3.15 -30.62
N VAL A 31 -0.49 2.86 -29.33
CA VAL A 31 -1.46 2.09 -28.56
C VAL A 31 -1.82 2.79 -27.26
N THR A 32 -3.07 2.68 -26.80
CA THR A 32 -3.48 3.09 -25.44
C THR A 32 -3.17 1.99 -24.42
N PHE A 33 -3.32 2.28 -23.13
CA PHE A 33 -3.20 1.26 -22.09
C PHE A 33 -4.23 0.13 -22.27
N GLU A 34 -5.47 0.46 -22.62
CA GLU A 34 -6.56 -0.49 -22.84
C GLU A 34 -6.26 -1.41 -24.03
N GLU A 35 -5.73 -0.86 -25.13
CA GLU A 35 -5.33 -1.62 -26.31
C GLU A 35 -4.15 -2.57 -26.03
N ILE A 36 -3.22 -2.15 -25.17
CA ILE A 36 -2.11 -3.01 -24.70
C ILE A 36 -2.66 -4.24 -23.94
N GLY A 37 -3.72 -4.07 -23.15
CA GLY A 37 -4.35 -5.14 -22.38
C GLY A 37 -5.00 -6.25 -23.22
N VAL A 38 -5.31 -5.98 -24.49
CA VAL A 38 -5.90 -6.96 -25.42
C VAL A 38 -4.95 -7.40 -26.55
N CYS A 39 -3.68 -6.97 -26.52
CA CYS A 39 -2.68 -7.44 -27.48
C CYS A 39 -2.44 -8.95 -27.39
N ASP A 40 -2.07 -9.55 -28.52
CA ASP A 40 -1.67 -10.96 -28.61
C ASP A 40 -0.58 -11.27 -27.58
N ARG A 41 -0.76 -12.35 -26.81
CA ARG A 41 0.15 -12.67 -25.70
C ARG A 41 1.57 -13.00 -26.14
N SER A 42 1.81 -13.37 -27.40
CA SER A 42 3.16 -13.63 -27.91
C SER A 42 4.07 -12.40 -27.88
N ILE A 43 3.51 -11.19 -28.04
CA ILE A 43 4.28 -9.93 -28.04
C ILE A 43 4.91 -9.65 -26.67
N TRP A 44 4.29 -10.15 -25.59
CA TRP A 44 4.71 -9.90 -24.21
C TRP A 44 6.05 -10.54 -23.85
N ARG A 45 6.49 -11.55 -24.61
CA ARG A 45 7.85 -12.11 -24.53
C ARG A 45 8.93 -11.08 -24.88
N GLN A 46 8.56 -10.00 -25.55
CA GLN A 46 9.46 -8.95 -26.02
C GLN A 46 9.27 -7.63 -25.26
N ALA A 47 8.49 -7.63 -24.17
CA ALA A 47 8.19 -6.44 -23.39
C ALA A 47 9.47 -5.78 -22.84
N ILE A 48 9.55 -4.46 -22.97
CA ILE A 48 10.68 -3.66 -22.51
C ILE A 48 10.38 -3.16 -21.09
N TYR A 49 11.00 -3.80 -20.10
CA TYR A 49 10.92 -3.34 -18.72
C TYR A 49 12.03 -2.31 -18.42
N PRO A 50 11.76 -1.23 -17.66
CA PRO A 50 10.50 -0.88 -17.01
C PRO A 50 9.60 0.04 -17.86
N ASN A 51 9.86 0.18 -19.17
CA ASN A 51 9.12 1.09 -20.05
C ASN A 51 7.63 0.83 -20.03
N VAL A 52 7.26 -0.45 -20.08
CA VAL A 52 5.87 -0.83 -20.07
C VAL A 52 5.12 -0.38 -18.81
N TYR A 53 5.78 -0.30 -17.64
CA TYR A 53 5.14 0.19 -16.40
C TYR A 53 4.69 1.65 -16.47
N ARG A 54 5.34 2.46 -17.32
CA ARG A 54 4.97 3.87 -17.51
C ARG A 54 3.62 4.03 -18.18
N THR A 55 3.13 3.00 -18.87
CA THR A 55 1.83 3.08 -19.54
C THR A 55 0.66 2.97 -18.57
N TYR A 56 0.92 2.59 -17.31
CA TYR A 56 -0.14 2.42 -16.32
C TYR A 56 -1.01 3.67 -16.22
N PRO A 57 -2.35 3.55 -16.23
CA PRO A 57 -3.20 4.68 -16.57
C PRO A 57 -2.96 5.94 -15.74
N GLN A 58 -3.15 7.05 -16.45
CA GLN A 58 -2.73 8.41 -16.14
C GLN A 58 -1.19 8.55 -16.01
N ASP A 59 -0.51 8.43 -17.15
CA ASP A 59 0.91 8.82 -17.31
C ASP A 59 1.00 10.34 -17.41
N VAL A 60 1.31 10.98 -16.29
CA VAL A 60 1.42 12.44 -16.17
C VAL A 60 2.83 12.82 -15.73
N PRO A 61 3.28 14.07 -15.94
CA PRO A 61 4.55 14.54 -15.39
C PRO A 61 4.46 14.70 -13.87
N PHE A 62 4.54 13.59 -13.12
CA PHE A 62 4.34 13.53 -11.67
C PHE A 62 5.11 14.60 -10.90
N LYS A 63 6.39 14.81 -11.24
CA LYS A 63 7.21 15.84 -10.61
C LYS A 63 6.57 17.23 -10.72
N ASN A 64 6.16 17.63 -11.92
CA ASN A 64 5.57 18.94 -12.17
C ASN A 64 4.19 19.06 -11.51
N VAL A 65 3.40 17.99 -11.53
CA VAL A 65 2.07 17.94 -10.88
C VAL A 65 2.21 18.11 -9.37
N VAL A 66 3.13 17.38 -8.75
CA VAL A 66 3.42 17.48 -7.31
C VAL A 66 3.93 18.87 -6.96
N GLU A 67 4.89 19.41 -7.70
CA GLU A 67 5.41 20.77 -7.51
C GLU A 67 4.29 21.82 -7.59
N ALA A 68 3.45 21.76 -8.63
CA ALA A 68 2.34 22.68 -8.81
C ALA A 68 1.31 22.60 -7.67
N ILE A 69 0.94 21.40 -7.22
CA ILE A 69 -0.01 21.24 -6.11
C ILE A 69 0.59 21.79 -4.81
N LYS A 70 1.85 21.47 -4.50
CA LYS A 70 2.52 21.94 -3.28
C LYS A 70 2.72 23.46 -3.28
N SER A 71 2.83 24.10 -4.45
CA SER A 71 2.91 25.56 -4.59
C SER A 71 1.55 26.26 -4.75
N GLY A 72 0.43 25.53 -4.70
CA GLY A 72 -0.91 26.09 -4.93
C GLY A 72 -1.14 26.60 -6.35
N SER A 73 -0.34 26.14 -7.32
CA SER A 73 -0.44 26.50 -8.73
C SER A 73 -1.37 25.55 -9.49
N PRO A 74 -2.01 26.00 -10.59
CA PRO A 74 -2.84 25.12 -11.42
C PRO A 74 -2.03 23.94 -11.98
N VAL A 75 -2.65 22.75 -12.00
CA VAL A 75 -2.08 21.55 -12.62
C VAL A 75 -2.39 21.49 -14.11
N SER A 76 -1.48 20.91 -14.89
CA SER A 76 -1.67 20.74 -16.34
C SER A 76 -2.65 19.62 -16.71
N VAL A 77 -2.94 18.70 -15.77
CA VAL A 77 -3.81 17.53 -15.97
C VAL A 77 -4.64 17.33 -14.70
N THR A 78 -5.93 17.07 -14.84
CA THR A 78 -6.82 16.73 -13.71
C THR A 78 -6.73 15.26 -13.34
N PRO A 79 -6.77 14.88 -12.05
CA PRO A 79 -6.69 13.48 -11.65
C PRO A 79 -7.96 12.71 -12.03
N ASN A 80 -7.81 11.55 -12.68
CA ASN A 80 -8.93 10.67 -13.08
C ASN A 80 -9.23 9.59 -12.04
N TYR A 81 -8.32 9.36 -11.10
CA TYR A 81 -8.41 8.32 -10.07
C TYR A 81 -8.45 8.93 -8.67
N ASN A 82 -8.87 10.19 -8.54
CA ASN A 82 -9.09 10.82 -7.25
C ASN A 82 -10.52 10.59 -6.78
N PHE A 83 -10.73 9.53 -6.01
CA PHE A 83 -12.03 9.31 -5.40
C PHE A 83 -12.08 9.94 -4.00
N PRO A 84 -13.27 10.41 -3.58
CA PRO A 84 -13.45 11.02 -2.28
C PRO A 84 -13.33 9.94 -1.20
N ILE A 85 -12.25 10.00 -0.43
CA ILE A 85 -12.09 9.25 0.81
C ILE A 85 -12.22 10.25 1.94
N ASN A 86 -13.19 10.05 2.82
CA ASN A 86 -13.38 10.85 4.00
C ASN A 86 -12.91 10.06 5.22
N ILE A 87 -12.00 10.65 5.98
CA ILE A 87 -11.63 10.17 7.30
C ILE A 87 -12.74 10.59 8.26
N ARG A 88 -13.53 9.61 8.72
CA ARG A 88 -14.70 9.81 9.59
C ARG A 88 -14.31 10.04 11.04
N ASN A 89 -13.27 9.35 11.49
CA ASN A 89 -12.71 9.49 12.83
C ASN A 89 -11.20 9.27 12.78
N THR A 90 -10.48 9.95 13.67
CA THR A 90 -9.05 9.73 13.87
C THR A 90 -8.67 9.92 15.34
N SER A 91 -7.48 9.44 15.70
CA SER A 91 -6.90 9.60 17.03
C SER A 91 -6.74 11.08 17.40
N LYS A 92 -7.06 11.43 18.64
CA LYS A 92 -6.80 12.77 19.20
C LYS A 92 -5.41 12.88 19.83
N SER A 93 -4.77 11.75 20.10
CA SER A 93 -3.45 11.67 20.75
C SER A 93 -2.29 11.40 19.78
N VAL A 94 -2.49 10.59 18.73
CA VAL A 94 -1.46 10.29 17.73
C VAL A 94 -1.58 11.24 16.55
N CYS A 95 -0.45 11.83 16.14
CA CYS A 95 -0.40 12.86 15.11
C CYS A 95 -1.34 14.06 15.38
N SER A 96 -1.50 14.42 16.66
CA SER A 96 -2.04 15.71 17.06
C SER A 96 -0.92 16.70 17.40
N ASN A 97 -1.20 18.00 17.25
CA ASN A 97 -0.20 19.08 17.35
C ASN A 97 0.64 19.10 18.64
N SER A 98 0.25 18.38 19.69
CA SER A 98 0.89 18.41 21.01
C SER A 98 1.92 17.29 21.24
N THR A 99 2.01 16.27 20.38
CA THR A 99 2.75 15.04 20.74
C THR A 99 3.77 14.64 19.66
N LYS A 100 5.06 14.83 19.97
CA LYS A 100 6.17 14.30 19.16
C LYS A 100 6.35 12.80 19.41
N TYR A 101 6.55 12.02 18.35
CA TYR A 101 6.82 10.59 18.38
C TYR A 101 8.13 10.29 17.67
N ASP A 102 8.90 9.30 18.12
CA ASP A 102 10.08 8.80 17.40
C ASP A 102 9.66 7.98 16.17
N LEU A 103 8.55 7.25 16.30
CA LEU A 103 7.94 6.47 15.23
C LEU A 103 6.42 6.45 15.38
N VAL A 104 5.73 6.71 14.27
CA VAL A 104 4.29 6.49 14.15
C VAL A 104 4.05 5.23 13.31
N ILE A 105 3.23 4.33 13.84
CA ILE A 105 2.90 3.03 13.29
C ILE A 105 1.41 3.00 12.94
N VAL A 106 1.11 2.82 11.67
CA VAL A 106 -0.23 2.59 11.15
C VAL A 106 -0.43 1.10 10.92
N VAL A 107 -1.27 0.48 11.73
CA VAL A 107 -1.56 -0.95 11.66
C VAL A 107 -2.77 -1.18 10.75
N LYS A 108 -2.57 -1.81 9.60
CA LYS A 108 -3.66 -2.28 8.74
C LYS A 108 -4.38 -3.44 9.46
N SER A 109 -5.63 -3.22 9.85
CA SER A 109 -6.47 -4.24 10.49
C SER A 109 -7.83 -4.30 9.82
N GLY A 110 -8.47 -5.47 9.76
CA GLY A 110 -9.83 -5.57 9.23
C GLY A 110 -10.87 -5.04 10.22
N VAL A 111 -11.98 -4.48 9.74
CA VAL A 111 -13.09 -4.00 10.60
C VAL A 111 -13.59 -5.07 11.59
N LEU A 112 -13.56 -6.36 11.22
CA LEU A 112 -13.93 -7.50 12.07
C LEU A 112 -12.77 -8.04 12.95
N GLY A 113 -11.60 -7.41 12.92
CA GLY A 113 -10.36 -7.88 13.55
C GLY A 113 -10.17 -7.50 15.03
N TRP A 114 -11.22 -7.42 15.85
CA TRP A 114 -11.14 -6.93 17.23
C TRP A 114 -10.09 -7.66 18.09
N GLU A 115 -10.08 -8.99 18.04
CA GLU A 115 -9.14 -9.80 18.81
C GLU A 115 -7.69 -9.55 18.39
N ARG A 116 -7.43 -9.46 17.08
CA ARG A 116 -6.10 -9.16 16.54
C ARG A 116 -5.61 -7.79 17.01
N ARG A 117 -6.47 -6.77 17.00
CA ARG A 117 -6.13 -5.44 17.53
C ARG A 117 -5.82 -5.51 19.03
N GLN A 118 -6.60 -6.24 19.81
CA GLN A 118 -6.33 -6.43 21.25
C GLN A 118 -4.98 -7.12 21.50
N GLN A 119 -4.66 -8.18 20.74
CA GLN A 119 -3.38 -8.87 20.82
C GLN A 119 -2.22 -7.96 20.39
N PHE A 120 -2.42 -7.13 19.36
CA PHE A 120 -1.42 -6.15 18.92
C PHE A 120 -1.16 -5.09 19.98
N ARG A 121 -2.21 -4.54 20.63
CA ARG A 121 -2.08 -3.60 21.75
C ARG A 121 -1.28 -4.21 22.90
N ALA A 122 -1.59 -5.45 23.30
CA ALA A 122 -0.87 -6.14 24.36
C ALA A 122 0.61 -6.35 24.02
N TYR A 123 0.91 -6.73 22.78
CA TYR A 123 2.29 -6.85 22.30
C TYR A 123 3.03 -5.50 22.35
N MET A 124 2.40 -4.42 21.88
CA MET A 124 3.03 -3.11 21.84
C MET A 124 3.23 -2.52 23.24
N GLN A 125 2.39 -2.86 24.22
CA GLN A 125 2.65 -2.50 25.61
C GLN A 125 3.99 -3.07 26.08
N ARG A 126 4.23 -4.37 25.87
CA ARG A 126 5.53 -4.99 26.20
C ARG A 126 6.70 -4.36 25.45
N GLN A 127 6.51 -4.03 24.16
CA GLN A 127 7.57 -3.34 23.40
C GLN A 127 7.88 -1.94 23.94
N LYS A 128 6.88 -1.20 24.42
CA LYS A 128 7.07 0.10 25.09
C LYS A 128 7.82 -0.08 26.42
N ASP A 129 7.47 -1.09 27.20
CA ASP A 129 8.13 -1.38 28.49
C ASP A 129 9.62 -1.74 28.27
N LEU A 130 9.94 -2.46 27.19
CA LEU A 130 11.32 -2.79 26.79
C LEU A 130 12.08 -1.60 26.18
N ASN A 131 11.39 -0.56 25.72
CA ASN A 131 11.97 0.61 25.04
C ASN A 131 11.42 1.92 25.64
N PRO A 132 11.64 2.19 26.94
CA PRO A 132 10.99 3.30 27.65
C PRO A 132 11.37 4.68 27.11
N ASN A 133 12.51 4.79 26.43
CA ASN A 133 13.01 6.03 25.83
C ASN A 133 12.55 6.20 24.36
N THR A 134 11.75 5.28 23.82
CA THR A 134 11.23 5.36 22.45
C THR A 134 9.73 5.64 22.50
N LYS A 135 9.34 6.82 22.02
CA LYS A 135 7.97 7.27 22.01
C LYS A 135 7.26 6.83 20.73
N LEU A 136 6.40 5.83 20.88
CA LEU A 136 5.65 5.21 19.77
C LEU A 136 4.21 5.71 19.71
N GLY A 137 3.80 6.20 18.53
CA GLY A 137 2.41 6.49 18.20
C GLY A 137 1.84 5.32 17.40
N ILE A 138 0.68 4.79 17.78
CA ILE A 138 0.10 3.61 17.14
C ILE A 138 -1.35 3.90 16.83
N VAL A 139 -1.76 3.67 15.59
CA VAL A 139 -3.17 3.71 15.17
C VAL A 139 -3.50 2.50 14.31
N PHE A 140 -4.73 2.02 14.38
CA PHE A 140 -5.31 1.01 13.51
C PHE A 140 -6.10 1.68 12.38
N SER A 141 -5.81 1.30 11.14
CA SER A 141 -6.49 1.80 9.95
C SER A 141 -7.59 0.85 9.51
N LEU A 142 -8.82 1.34 9.55
CA LEU A 142 -10.05 0.61 9.29
C LEU A 142 -10.87 1.31 8.20
N GLY A 143 -11.63 0.51 7.46
CA GLY A 143 -12.76 0.99 6.65
C GLY A 143 -14.10 0.68 7.33
N MET A 144 -15.17 0.81 6.55
CA MET A 144 -16.54 0.49 6.95
C MET A 144 -16.85 -1.00 6.71
N PRO A 145 -17.77 -1.60 7.50
CA PRO A 145 -18.25 -2.95 7.21
C PRO A 145 -18.88 -3.03 5.82
N ARG A 146 -18.61 -4.16 5.14
CA ARG A 146 -19.22 -4.47 3.85
C ARG A 146 -20.73 -4.59 4.00
N GLN A 147 -21.49 -3.97 3.10
CA GLN A 147 -22.96 -3.97 3.20
C GLN A 147 -23.57 -5.28 2.68
N HIS A 148 -23.09 -5.77 1.52
CA HIS A 148 -23.69 -6.90 0.81
C HIS A 148 -22.65 -7.80 0.13
N GLY A 149 -23.00 -9.06 -0.14
CA GLY A 149 -22.22 -9.99 -0.98
C GLY A 149 -21.21 -10.87 -0.25
N GLY A 150 -21.08 -10.74 1.09
CA GLY A 150 -20.27 -11.65 1.92
C GLY A 150 -18.84 -11.84 1.38
N ARG A 151 -18.37 -13.08 1.38
CA ARG A 151 -17.05 -13.45 0.85
C ARG A 151 -16.90 -13.44 -0.68
N ILE A 152 -17.97 -13.14 -1.42
CA ILE A 152 -18.01 -13.24 -2.89
C ILE A 152 -17.68 -11.89 -3.52
N PHE A 153 -16.78 -11.90 -4.51
CA PHE A 153 -16.34 -10.73 -5.25
C PHE A 153 -16.41 -11.00 -6.75
N ASN A 154 -16.49 -9.93 -7.55
CA ASN A 154 -16.31 -10.00 -9.00
C ASN A 154 -15.01 -9.29 -9.38
N ARG A 155 -14.15 -9.98 -10.13
CA ARG A 155 -12.90 -9.44 -10.68
C ARG A 155 -12.89 -9.65 -12.19
N ASP A 156 -13.08 -8.57 -12.94
CA ASP A 156 -13.17 -8.57 -14.42
C ASP A 156 -14.09 -9.68 -14.97
N GLY A 157 -15.30 -9.81 -14.40
CA GLY A 157 -16.27 -10.82 -14.83
C GLY A 157 -16.10 -12.19 -14.19
N HIS A 158 -15.04 -12.41 -13.40
CA HIS A 158 -14.81 -13.67 -12.70
C HIS A 158 -15.26 -13.58 -11.24
N THR A 159 -16.02 -14.58 -10.80
CA THR A 159 -16.36 -14.74 -9.39
C THR A 159 -15.13 -15.19 -8.62
N THR A 160 -14.71 -14.41 -7.63
CA THR A 160 -13.63 -14.75 -6.71
C THR A 160 -14.21 -14.92 -5.30
N VAL A 161 -13.84 -16.02 -4.64
CA VAL A 161 -14.26 -16.33 -3.28
C VAL A 161 -13.08 -16.09 -2.35
N LEU A 162 -13.28 -15.26 -1.33
CA LEU A 162 -12.27 -15.06 -0.29
C LEU A 162 -12.37 -16.21 0.71
N GLU A 163 -11.41 -17.14 0.65
CA GLU A 163 -11.37 -18.30 1.52
C GLU A 163 -10.79 -18.01 2.92
N GLY A 164 -11.02 -18.94 3.85
CA GLY A 164 -10.47 -18.92 5.19
C GLY A 164 -11.22 -18.02 6.17
N PRO A 165 -10.65 -17.82 7.38
CA PRO A 165 -11.36 -17.19 8.50
C PRO A 165 -11.89 -15.79 8.22
N VAL A 166 -11.18 -15.02 7.39
CA VAL A 166 -11.61 -13.67 6.99
C VAL A 166 -12.89 -13.74 6.15
N GLY A 167 -12.98 -14.69 5.21
CA GLY A 167 -14.20 -14.93 4.43
C GLY A 167 -15.35 -15.45 5.28
N ASP A 168 -15.06 -16.35 6.24
CA ASP A 168 -16.06 -16.89 7.17
C ASP A 168 -16.70 -15.78 8.01
N MET A 169 -15.89 -14.89 8.58
CA MET A 169 -16.40 -13.73 9.31
C MET A 169 -17.23 -12.79 8.43
N MET A 170 -16.87 -12.62 7.15
CA MET A 170 -17.66 -11.77 6.25
C MET A 170 -19.07 -12.31 6.02
N ASP A 171 -19.24 -13.63 5.96
CA ASP A 171 -20.56 -14.25 5.81
C ASP A 171 -21.37 -14.19 7.11
N GLU A 172 -20.72 -14.42 8.26
CA GLU A 172 -21.37 -14.36 9.58
C GLU A 172 -21.97 -12.98 9.88
N TYR A 173 -21.33 -11.93 9.37
CA TYR A 173 -21.71 -10.53 9.62
C TYR A 173 -22.53 -9.90 8.48
N ILE A 174 -23.03 -10.68 7.52
CA ILE A 174 -23.95 -10.17 6.48
C ILE A 174 -25.18 -9.53 7.14
N GLY A 175 -25.49 -8.28 6.76
CA GLY A 175 -26.63 -7.54 7.30
C GLY A 175 -26.46 -7.05 8.74
N ARG A 176 -25.30 -7.26 9.37
CA ARG A 176 -24.99 -6.87 10.76
C ARG A 176 -24.08 -5.64 10.84
N SER A 177 -24.07 -4.79 9.82
CA SER A 177 -23.22 -3.60 9.74
C SER A 177 -23.40 -2.66 10.93
N SER A 178 -24.63 -2.48 11.43
CA SER A 178 -24.91 -1.64 12.60
C SER A 178 -24.27 -2.19 13.88
N GLU A 179 -24.30 -3.52 14.08
CA GLU A 179 -23.65 -4.17 15.23
C GLU A 179 -22.13 -4.02 15.15
N VAL A 180 -21.55 -4.22 13.95
CA VAL A 180 -20.10 -4.03 13.73
C VAL A 180 -19.71 -2.60 14.06
N MET A 181 -20.46 -1.61 13.56
CA MET A 181 -20.19 -0.20 13.81
C MET A 181 -20.31 0.16 15.28
N GLN A 182 -21.32 -0.35 16.00
CA GLN A 182 -21.45 -0.13 17.44
C GLN A 182 -20.19 -0.61 18.19
N LYS A 183 -19.70 -1.81 17.89
CA LYS A 183 -18.46 -2.35 18.51
C LYS A 183 -17.24 -1.50 18.16
N ILE A 184 -17.13 -1.00 16.93
CA ILE A 184 -16.04 -0.09 16.52
C ILE A 184 -16.14 1.24 17.26
N GLU A 185 -17.32 1.83 17.42
CA GLU A 185 -17.52 3.07 18.17
C GLU A 185 -17.18 2.93 19.66
N GLU A 186 -17.52 1.79 20.27
CA GLU A 186 -17.08 1.43 21.63
C GLU A 186 -15.56 1.32 21.73
N GLU A 187 -14.93 0.67 20.75
CA GLU A 187 -13.47 0.54 20.68
C GLU A 187 -12.77 1.90 20.52
N MET A 188 -13.28 2.75 19.62
CA MET A 188 -12.77 4.11 19.39
C MET A 188 -12.83 4.94 20.67
N ARG A 189 -13.96 4.90 21.39
CA ARG A 189 -14.12 5.60 22.67
C ARG A 189 -13.17 5.10 23.75
N LYS A 190 -12.82 3.80 23.72
CA LYS A 190 -11.98 3.17 24.73
C LYS A 190 -10.48 3.41 24.53
N TYR A 191 -10.01 3.40 23.28
CA TYR A 191 -8.56 3.34 23.00
C TYR A 191 -7.98 4.56 22.26
N ASP A 192 -8.79 5.41 21.63
CA ASP A 192 -8.33 6.58 20.84
C ASP A 192 -7.24 6.26 19.80
N ASP A 193 -7.27 5.05 19.23
CA ASP A 193 -6.22 4.55 18.34
C ASP A 193 -6.75 4.05 17.00
N ILE A 194 -7.88 4.56 16.50
CA ILE A 194 -8.47 4.15 15.23
C ILE A 194 -8.56 5.33 14.25
N VAL A 195 -8.05 5.11 13.04
CA VAL A 195 -8.33 5.90 11.85
C VAL A 195 -9.40 5.15 11.05
N LEU A 196 -10.62 5.71 11.01
CA LEU A 196 -11.76 5.14 10.30
C LEU A 196 -12.07 5.97 9.06
N ALA A 197 -12.13 5.34 7.90
CA ALA A 197 -12.49 6.00 6.64
C ALA A 197 -13.63 5.28 5.90
N ASP A 198 -14.26 5.98 4.95
CA ASP A 198 -15.55 5.59 4.35
C ASP A 198 -15.46 4.76 3.07
N TYR A 199 -14.60 3.73 3.07
CA TYR A 199 -14.59 2.69 2.04
C TYR A 199 -14.97 1.34 2.66
N GLU A 200 -15.52 0.40 1.88
CA GLU A 200 -15.78 -0.95 2.37
C GLU A 200 -14.46 -1.69 2.67
N ASP A 201 -14.27 -2.10 3.92
CA ASP A 201 -13.06 -2.74 4.41
C ASP A 201 -13.01 -4.21 3.99
N THR A 202 -12.42 -4.46 2.83
CA THR A 202 -12.26 -5.80 2.26
C THR A 202 -10.85 -6.00 1.75
N TYR A 203 -10.44 -7.27 1.60
CA TYR A 203 -9.12 -7.61 1.05
C TYR A 203 -8.85 -6.93 -0.31
N TYR A 204 -9.84 -6.93 -1.22
CA TYR A 204 -9.67 -6.33 -2.54
C TYR A 204 -9.77 -4.79 -2.55
N ASN A 205 -10.07 -4.18 -1.40
CA ASN A 205 -10.02 -2.73 -1.19
C ASN A 205 -8.82 -2.28 -0.35
N LEU A 206 -7.82 -3.14 -0.12
CA LEU A 206 -6.60 -2.75 0.62
C LEU A 206 -5.88 -1.54 0.00
N THR A 207 -6.02 -1.31 -1.30
CA THR A 207 -5.46 -0.12 -1.95
C THR A 207 -6.14 1.17 -1.48
N TRP A 208 -7.45 1.16 -1.24
CA TRP A 208 -8.15 2.28 -0.59
C TRP A 208 -7.61 2.55 0.81
N LYS A 209 -7.33 1.49 1.58
CA LYS A 209 -6.70 1.59 2.89
C LYS A 209 -5.30 2.19 2.82
N THR A 210 -4.49 1.76 1.87
CA THR A 210 -3.14 2.31 1.65
C THR A 210 -3.18 3.79 1.26
N VAL A 211 -4.08 4.18 0.34
CA VAL A 211 -4.28 5.59 -0.03
C VAL A 211 -4.77 6.41 1.18
N THR A 212 -5.67 5.86 1.98
CA THR A 212 -6.14 6.47 3.23
C THR A 212 -4.98 6.71 4.19
N ASN A 213 -4.10 5.73 4.39
CA ASN A 213 -2.94 5.84 5.26
C ASN A 213 -1.99 6.94 4.78
N LEU A 214 -1.68 6.98 3.48
CA LEU A 214 -0.83 8.03 2.90
C LEU A 214 -1.43 9.43 3.09
N ARG A 215 -2.72 9.59 2.82
CA ARG A 215 -3.46 10.85 3.02
C ARG A 215 -3.52 11.25 4.49
N TRP A 216 -3.76 10.29 5.38
CA TRP A 216 -3.81 10.55 6.82
C TRP A 216 -2.44 10.99 7.35
N ILE A 217 -1.36 10.29 7.00
CA ILE A 217 -0.01 10.68 7.42
C ILE A 217 0.33 12.07 6.85
N SER A 218 0.03 12.32 5.57
CA SER A 218 0.25 13.62 4.91
C SER A 218 -0.47 14.76 5.63
N ALA A 219 -1.76 14.58 5.96
CA ALA A 219 -2.61 15.65 6.48
C ALA A 219 -2.47 15.88 7.99
N PHE A 220 -2.19 14.84 8.78
CA PHE A 220 -2.25 14.92 10.24
C PHE A 220 -0.88 14.84 10.92
N CYS A 221 0.08 14.12 10.36
CA CYS A 221 1.34 13.85 11.07
C CYS A 221 2.43 14.92 10.84
N ASP A 222 3.29 15.10 11.86
CA ASP A 222 4.42 16.03 11.83
C ASP A 222 5.62 15.44 11.07
N LYS A 223 5.63 15.65 9.76
CA LYS A 223 6.72 15.19 8.86
C LYS A 223 8.05 15.90 9.09
N LEU A 224 8.08 17.03 9.81
CA LEU A 224 9.33 17.76 10.09
C LEU A 224 10.14 17.05 11.17
N HIS A 225 9.46 16.51 12.19
CA HIS A 225 10.08 15.85 13.33
C HIS A 225 10.13 14.33 13.21
N ASN A 226 9.22 13.71 12.45
CA ASN A 226 9.32 12.29 12.11
C ASN A 226 10.22 12.11 10.88
N ASP A 227 11.14 11.13 10.93
CA ASP A 227 11.95 10.76 9.77
C ASP A 227 11.28 9.69 8.90
N VAL A 228 10.53 8.78 9.54
CA VAL A 228 9.92 7.61 8.91
C VAL A 228 8.58 7.30 9.58
N PHE A 229 7.64 6.81 8.80
CA PHE A 229 6.36 6.25 9.23
C PHE A 229 6.35 4.75 8.93
N MET A 230 5.74 3.94 9.80
CA MET A 230 5.60 2.50 9.57
C MET A 230 4.16 2.14 9.24
N ILE A 231 3.95 1.32 8.21
CA ILE A 231 2.67 0.68 7.91
C ILE A 231 2.88 -0.82 8.03
N ILE A 232 2.06 -1.52 8.83
CA ILE A 232 2.22 -2.95 9.12
C ILE A 232 0.87 -3.67 9.18
N ASP A 233 0.81 -4.94 8.80
CA ASP A 233 -0.39 -5.78 8.99
C ASP A 233 -0.58 -6.22 10.44
N ASP A 234 -1.84 -6.41 10.85
CA ASP A 234 -2.20 -6.82 12.21
C ASP A 234 -1.84 -8.28 12.58
N ASP A 235 -1.38 -9.07 11.61
CA ASP A 235 -0.82 -10.41 11.80
C ASP A 235 0.72 -10.43 11.81
N HIS A 236 1.38 -9.26 11.70
CA HIS A 236 2.81 -9.11 11.86
C HIS A 236 3.15 -8.33 13.13
N ARG A 237 4.37 -8.51 13.63
CA ARG A 237 4.92 -7.76 14.76
C ARG A 237 6.36 -7.34 14.48
N MET A 238 6.88 -6.44 15.30
CA MET A 238 8.23 -5.91 15.15
C MET A 238 9.01 -5.82 16.46
N ASN A 239 10.30 -6.14 16.42
CA ASN A 239 11.23 -5.83 17.50
C ASN A 239 11.60 -4.35 17.42
N VAL A 240 11.07 -3.53 18.34
CA VAL A 240 11.27 -2.08 18.32
C VAL A 240 12.75 -1.72 18.49
N SER A 241 13.49 -2.41 19.36
CA SER A 241 14.92 -2.11 19.56
C SER A 241 15.74 -2.36 18.29
N MET A 242 15.46 -3.44 17.57
CA MET A 242 16.10 -3.72 16.28
C MET A 242 15.70 -2.71 15.22
N LEU A 243 14.42 -2.34 15.16
CA LEU A 243 13.91 -1.32 14.23
C LEU A 243 14.59 0.02 14.44
N MET A 244 14.69 0.50 15.68
CA MET A 244 15.35 1.78 15.97
C MET A 244 16.85 1.74 15.66
N LYS A 245 17.53 0.60 15.90
CA LYS A 245 18.94 0.42 15.50
C LYS A 245 19.12 0.42 13.98
N PHE A 246 18.21 -0.22 13.25
CA PHE A 246 18.21 -0.18 11.79
C PHE A 246 17.98 1.24 11.27
N LEU A 247 17.00 1.95 11.80
CA LEU A 247 16.78 3.35 11.42
C LEU A 247 18.04 4.17 11.73
N ALA A 248 18.64 4.04 12.92
CA ALA A 248 19.86 4.76 13.27
C ALA A 248 21.05 4.49 12.33
N SER A 249 21.14 3.31 11.70
CA SER A 249 22.24 2.97 10.79
C SER A 249 22.08 3.51 9.37
N VAL A 250 20.87 3.92 8.97
CA VAL A 250 20.60 4.49 7.65
C VAL A 250 20.78 6.02 7.69
N PRO A 251 21.51 6.62 6.73
CA PRO A 251 21.66 8.08 6.63
C PRO A 251 20.30 8.79 6.58
N ARG A 252 20.16 9.89 7.34
CA ARG A 252 18.88 10.58 7.52
C ARG A 252 18.20 10.94 6.19
N ASP A 253 18.94 11.49 5.23
CA ASP A 253 18.38 11.86 3.92
C ASP A 253 17.75 10.64 3.23
N LYS A 254 18.49 9.53 3.19
CA LYS A 254 18.01 8.27 2.63
C LYS A 254 16.78 7.74 3.38
N ARG A 255 16.74 7.84 4.71
CA ARG A 255 15.54 7.45 5.51
C ARG A 255 14.30 8.21 5.09
N ARG A 256 14.45 9.52 4.87
CA ARG A 256 13.33 10.42 4.61
C ARG A 256 12.86 10.39 3.17
N THR A 257 13.73 10.00 2.23
CA THR A 257 13.44 10.00 0.79
C THR A 257 13.28 8.62 0.16
N SER A 258 13.01 7.56 0.94
CA SER A 258 12.90 6.19 0.41
C SER A 258 11.82 5.39 1.11
N ILE A 259 11.41 4.28 0.48
CA ILE A 259 10.55 3.27 1.08
C ILE A 259 11.40 2.04 1.39
N PHE A 260 11.37 1.56 2.63
CA PHE A 260 12.09 0.36 3.06
C PHE A 260 11.12 -0.79 3.30
N GLY A 261 11.53 -1.99 2.90
CA GLY A 261 10.74 -3.21 3.13
C GLY A 261 11.39 -4.44 2.52
N ARG A 262 10.68 -5.58 2.57
CA ARG A 262 11.05 -6.77 1.80
C ARG A 262 10.65 -6.55 0.34
N ILE A 263 11.59 -6.13 -0.50
CA ILE A 263 11.31 -5.79 -1.91
C ILE A 263 11.16 -7.04 -2.78
N ALA A 264 9.98 -7.22 -3.37
CA ALA A 264 9.74 -8.13 -4.49
C ALA A 264 10.18 -7.45 -5.80
N ARG A 265 10.98 -8.13 -6.62
CA ARG A 265 11.61 -7.53 -7.82
C ARG A 265 11.12 -8.10 -9.15
N SER A 266 10.56 -9.30 -9.15
CA SER A 266 10.24 -10.03 -10.38
C SER A 266 9.08 -11.01 -10.20
N ASP A 267 8.18 -10.73 -9.26
CA ASP A 267 6.98 -11.55 -9.04
C ASP A 267 6.12 -11.52 -10.32
N GLY A 268 5.58 -12.69 -10.68
CA GLY A 268 4.74 -12.86 -11.84
C GLY A 268 3.31 -12.40 -11.60
N ALA A 269 2.64 -11.93 -12.64
CA ALA A 269 1.21 -11.68 -12.60
C ALA A 269 0.42 -12.99 -12.52
N PHE A 270 -0.36 -13.18 -11.46
CA PHE A 270 -1.22 -14.35 -11.34
C PHE A 270 -2.43 -14.22 -12.27
N ARG A 271 -2.49 -15.08 -13.30
CA ARG A 271 -3.53 -15.05 -14.35
C ARG A 271 -4.70 -16.00 -14.15
N SER A 272 -4.65 -16.83 -13.11
CA SER A 272 -5.73 -17.77 -12.81
C SER A 272 -6.82 -17.09 -11.99
N PRO A 273 -8.08 -17.05 -12.44
CA PRO A 273 -9.21 -16.51 -11.68
C PRO A 273 -9.49 -17.23 -10.36
N LEU A 274 -8.95 -18.44 -10.17
CA LEU A 274 -9.04 -19.20 -8.92
C LEU A 274 -8.08 -18.69 -7.84
N SER A 275 -7.09 -17.87 -8.21
CA SER A 275 -6.14 -17.32 -7.26
C SER A 275 -6.74 -16.11 -6.55
N LYS A 276 -6.54 -16.03 -5.23
CA LYS A 276 -6.74 -14.79 -4.45
C LYS A 276 -5.94 -13.61 -5.01
N LEU A 277 -4.83 -13.88 -5.70
CA LEU A 277 -3.97 -12.87 -6.30
C LEU A 277 -4.28 -12.58 -7.78
N TYR A 278 -5.41 -13.05 -8.31
CA TYR A 278 -5.78 -12.89 -9.72
C TYR A 278 -5.76 -11.43 -10.20
N LEU A 279 -5.03 -11.18 -11.28
CA LEU A 279 -4.98 -9.92 -12.01
C LEU A 279 -5.28 -10.15 -13.49
N SER A 280 -6.33 -9.52 -14.00
CA SER A 280 -6.68 -9.61 -15.41
C SER A 280 -5.71 -8.79 -16.28
N PHE A 281 -5.67 -9.06 -17.58
CA PHE A 281 -4.83 -8.29 -18.50
C PHE A 281 -5.31 -6.84 -18.70
N ARG A 282 -6.59 -6.55 -18.41
CA ARG A 282 -7.12 -5.17 -18.41
C ARG A 282 -6.65 -4.40 -17.17
N GLU A 283 -6.45 -5.09 -16.06
CA GLU A 283 -5.97 -4.52 -14.80
C GLU A 283 -4.45 -4.30 -14.84
N ILE A 284 -3.70 -5.34 -15.21
CA ILE A 284 -2.24 -5.32 -15.36
C ILE A 284 -1.85 -6.13 -16.59
N PRO A 285 -1.41 -5.49 -17.69
CA PRO A 285 -1.18 -6.19 -18.95
C PRO A 285 0.17 -6.94 -18.99
N TRP A 286 1.15 -6.50 -18.19
CA TRP A 286 2.51 -7.05 -18.14
C TRP A 286 2.60 -8.29 -17.24
N ASP A 287 3.49 -9.21 -17.61
CA ASP A 287 3.61 -10.52 -16.93
C ASP A 287 4.54 -10.50 -15.72
N VAL A 288 5.44 -9.53 -15.66
CA VAL A 288 6.33 -9.28 -14.51
C VAL A 288 5.87 -8.00 -13.82
N MET A 289 5.76 -8.03 -12.49
CA MET A 289 5.38 -6.87 -11.69
C MET A 289 6.52 -5.86 -11.59
N CYS A 290 6.17 -4.56 -11.55
CA CYS A 290 7.08 -3.52 -11.10
C CYS A 290 7.58 -3.84 -9.70
N ALA A 291 8.82 -3.53 -9.36
CA ALA A 291 9.32 -3.80 -8.01
C ALA A 291 8.45 -3.10 -6.94
N TYR A 292 8.16 -3.79 -5.85
CA TYR A 292 7.33 -3.28 -4.76
C TYR A 292 7.79 -3.79 -3.38
N PRO A 293 7.60 -3.01 -2.31
CA PRO A 293 7.74 -3.51 -0.95
C PRO A 293 6.53 -4.40 -0.61
N ARG A 294 6.76 -5.64 -0.16
CA ARG A 294 5.68 -6.58 0.18
C ARG A 294 4.69 -6.00 1.20
N GLY A 295 3.43 -6.41 1.09
CA GLY A 295 2.29 -5.81 1.82
C GLY A 295 2.37 -5.81 3.36
N PHE A 296 3.07 -6.77 3.96
CA PHE A 296 3.04 -7.00 5.41
C PHE A 296 3.67 -5.87 6.25
N CYS A 297 4.66 -5.17 5.70
CA CYS A 297 5.34 -4.08 6.40
C CYS A 297 6.10 -3.17 5.43
N GLN A 298 5.87 -1.86 5.55
CA GLN A 298 6.63 -0.81 4.86
C GLN A 298 7.04 0.29 5.83
N LEU A 299 8.24 0.83 5.62
CA LEU A 299 8.72 2.05 6.25
C LEU A 299 8.78 3.15 5.18
N ILE A 300 8.02 4.22 5.37
CA ILE A 300 7.86 5.31 4.40
C ILE A 300 8.55 6.55 4.95
N GLY A 301 9.54 7.06 4.21
CA GLY A 301 10.25 8.28 4.58
C GLY A 301 9.34 9.52 4.60
N ALA A 302 9.58 10.43 5.54
CA ALA A 302 8.69 11.56 5.77
C ALA A 302 8.63 12.57 4.62
N ASP A 303 9.70 12.74 3.84
CA ASP A 303 9.77 13.75 2.77
C ASP A 303 9.02 13.32 1.50
N ILE A 304 8.67 12.04 1.38
CA ILE A 304 7.96 11.49 0.22
C ILE A 304 6.46 11.28 0.45
N VAL A 305 5.96 11.38 1.68
CA VAL A 305 4.55 11.07 2.00
C VAL A 305 3.58 12.00 1.27
N ASP A 306 3.87 13.30 1.22
CA ASP A 306 2.99 14.26 0.52
C ASP A 306 2.96 13.99 -0.98
N ASP A 307 4.11 13.68 -1.56
CA ASP A 307 4.25 13.36 -2.99
C ASP A 307 3.49 12.07 -3.32
N MET A 308 3.53 11.07 -2.42
CA MET A 308 2.76 9.84 -2.54
C MET A 308 1.26 10.07 -2.38
N ALA A 309 0.83 10.88 -1.42
CA ALA A 309 -0.59 11.22 -1.23
C ALA A 309 -1.17 12.00 -2.42
N ILE A 310 -0.38 12.89 -3.02
CA ILE A 310 -0.74 13.60 -4.26
C ILE A 310 -0.74 12.62 -5.44
N GLY A 311 0.34 11.86 -5.61
CA GLY A 311 0.50 10.94 -6.73
C GLY A 311 -0.54 9.82 -6.74
N SER A 312 -1.10 9.47 -5.59
CA SER A 312 -2.16 8.46 -5.49
C SER A 312 -3.43 8.86 -6.27
N ALA A 313 -3.72 10.16 -6.36
CA ALA A 313 -4.84 10.71 -7.13
C ALA A 313 -4.67 10.53 -8.65
N TYR A 314 -3.43 10.39 -9.11
CA TYR A 314 -3.06 10.23 -10.52
C TYR A 314 -2.65 8.81 -10.87
N THR A 315 -2.86 7.85 -9.97
CA THR A 315 -2.51 6.45 -10.17
C THR A 315 -3.75 5.61 -10.00
N ARG A 316 -4.13 4.88 -11.06
CA ARG A 316 -5.26 3.97 -11.02
C ARG A 316 -5.09 2.97 -9.87
N TYR A 317 -6.04 2.90 -8.95
CA TYR A 317 -5.89 2.07 -7.76
C TYR A 317 -6.94 0.95 -7.69
N ASN A 318 -8.00 1.01 -8.50
CA ASN A 318 -8.98 -0.07 -8.53
C ASN A 318 -8.30 -1.34 -9.04
N TYR A 319 -8.46 -2.42 -8.28
CA TYR A 319 -8.12 -3.80 -8.61
C TYR A 319 -6.68 -4.27 -8.39
N VAL A 320 -5.66 -3.42 -8.42
CA VAL A 320 -4.28 -3.87 -8.17
C VAL A 320 -4.06 -4.09 -6.68
N HIS A 321 -3.36 -5.17 -6.31
CA HIS A 321 -2.93 -5.41 -4.92
C HIS A 321 -2.19 -4.20 -4.38
N GLU A 322 -2.40 -3.87 -3.12
CA GLU A 322 -2.01 -2.59 -2.55
C GLU A 322 -0.50 -2.37 -2.55
N ASP A 323 0.26 -3.46 -2.40
CA ASP A 323 1.71 -3.45 -2.40
C ASP A 323 2.27 -3.23 -3.81
N VAL A 324 1.74 -3.94 -4.82
CA VAL A 324 2.04 -3.70 -6.24
C VAL A 324 1.67 -2.27 -6.63
N TYR A 325 0.53 -1.76 -6.18
CA TYR A 325 0.13 -0.37 -6.38
C TYR A 325 1.15 0.60 -5.77
N LEU A 326 1.59 0.35 -4.53
CA LEU A 326 2.60 1.19 -3.86
C LEU A 326 3.93 1.20 -4.63
N GLY A 327 4.34 0.06 -5.18
CA GLY A 327 5.50 -0.04 -6.06
C GLY A 327 5.36 0.75 -7.37
N LEU A 328 4.19 0.68 -8.02
CA LEU A 328 3.88 1.47 -9.22
C LEU A 328 3.88 2.98 -8.92
N LEU A 329 3.28 3.38 -7.80
CA LEU A 329 3.27 4.77 -7.34
C LEU A 329 4.70 5.27 -7.07
N ALA A 330 5.51 4.49 -6.35
CA ALA A 330 6.91 4.81 -6.09
C ALA A 330 7.71 4.93 -7.40
N PHE A 331 7.51 4.00 -8.34
CA PHE A 331 8.14 4.04 -9.66
C PHE A 331 7.76 5.31 -10.44
N LYS A 332 6.47 5.67 -10.47
CA LYS A 332 5.97 6.89 -11.14
C LYS A 332 6.51 8.18 -10.52
N LEU A 333 6.73 8.19 -9.22
CA LEU A 333 7.33 9.33 -8.49
C LEU A 333 8.86 9.34 -8.54
N GLY A 334 9.50 8.23 -8.94
CA GLY A 334 10.96 8.08 -8.90
C GLY A 334 11.50 7.90 -7.47
N ILE A 335 10.68 7.36 -6.58
CA ILE A 335 11.03 7.09 -5.18
C ILE A 335 11.84 5.78 -5.10
N PRO A 336 13.03 5.78 -4.47
CA PRO A 336 13.82 4.58 -4.26
C PRO A 336 13.13 3.57 -3.33
N LEU A 337 13.24 2.29 -3.70
CA LEU A 337 12.87 1.15 -2.87
C LEU A 337 14.12 0.50 -2.29
N GLU A 338 14.17 0.35 -0.97
CA GLU A 338 15.32 -0.13 -0.23
C GLU A 338 15.00 -1.48 0.43
N HIS A 339 15.81 -2.49 0.14
CA HIS A 339 15.58 -3.85 0.60
C HIS A 339 16.09 -4.05 2.03
N VAL A 340 15.27 -4.71 2.86
CA VAL A 340 15.59 -5.03 4.25
C VAL A 340 15.47 -6.54 4.46
N ASP A 341 16.61 -7.19 4.70
CA ASP A 341 16.68 -8.67 4.81
C ASP A 341 16.11 -9.23 6.11
N THR A 342 15.97 -8.40 7.15
CA THR A 342 15.46 -8.80 8.46
C THR A 342 13.94 -8.64 8.61
N MET A 343 13.24 -8.37 7.52
CA MET A 343 11.78 -8.35 7.44
C MET A 343 11.31 -9.58 6.66
N TYR A 344 10.49 -10.43 7.27
CA TYR A 344 10.03 -11.68 6.66
C TYR A 344 8.52 -11.66 6.45
N ASP A 345 8.07 -12.06 5.25
CA ASP A 345 6.65 -12.27 4.94
C ASP A 345 6.17 -13.65 5.41
N HIS A 346 4.90 -13.96 5.14
CA HIS A 346 4.28 -15.24 5.48
C HIS A 346 5.06 -16.43 4.87
N GLY A 347 5.63 -17.28 5.72
CA GLY A 347 6.30 -18.51 5.31
C GLY A 347 7.77 -18.37 4.87
N GLU A 348 8.25 -17.17 4.48
CA GLU A 348 9.69 -16.99 4.21
C GLU A 348 10.55 -17.27 5.45
N PHE A 349 10.05 -16.94 6.64
CA PHE A 349 10.76 -17.22 7.88
C PHE A 349 10.98 -18.73 8.09
N GLU A 350 9.97 -19.56 7.81
CA GLU A 350 10.05 -21.02 7.96
C GLU A 350 10.95 -21.64 6.88
N LEU A 351 10.89 -21.14 5.64
CA LEU A 351 11.67 -21.66 4.51
C LEU A 351 13.15 -21.26 4.56
N ARG A 352 13.48 -20.10 5.13
CA ARG A 352 14.84 -19.54 5.08
C ARG A 352 15.58 -19.57 6.40
N ARG A 353 14.98 -20.07 7.49
CA ARG A 353 15.51 -20.02 8.87
C ARG A 353 17.02 -20.35 8.94
N PRO A 354 17.91 -19.36 8.96
CA PRO A 354 19.29 -19.61 9.35
C PRO A 354 19.28 -19.81 10.88
N PRO A 355 19.97 -20.82 11.42
CA PRO A 355 20.08 -21.00 12.87
C PRO A 355 20.49 -19.68 13.54
N ASN A 356 19.78 -19.27 14.60
CA ASN A 356 20.04 -18.06 15.40
C ASN A 356 19.79 -16.69 14.74
N SER A 357 18.98 -16.63 13.68
CA SER A 357 18.69 -15.34 13.02
C SER A 357 17.68 -14.51 13.78
N ALA A 358 18.08 -13.30 14.19
CA ALA A 358 17.15 -12.30 14.70
C ALA A 358 16.31 -11.73 13.55
N TYR A 359 15.01 -11.55 13.78
CA TYR A 359 14.08 -10.95 12.82
C TYR A 359 13.56 -9.63 13.39
N MET A 360 13.61 -8.59 12.56
CA MET A 360 13.10 -7.26 12.92
C MET A 360 11.59 -7.21 12.77
N VAL A 361 11.04 -7.84 11.72
CA VAL A 361 9.60 -7.96 11.46
C VAL A 361 9.31 -9.39 11.01
N ALA A 362 8.29 -10.01 11.60
CA ALA A 362 7.80 -11.34 11.22
C ALA A 362 6.34 -11.52 11.67
N GLU A 363 5.70 -12.57 11.15
CA GLU A 363 4.35 -12.98 11.52
C GLU A 363 4.21 -13.19 13.05
N SER A 364 3.05 -12.84 13.61
CA SER A 364 2.79 -12.80 15.05
C SER A 364 3.05 -14.12 15.76
N ARG A 365 2.82 -15.26 15.10
CA ARG A 365 3.05 -16.61 15.66
C ARG A 365 4.51 -16.87 16.06
N PHE A 366 5.47 -16.13 15.51
CA PHE A 366 6.88 -16.26 15.89
C PHE A 366 7.25 -15.45 17.12
N TRP A 367 6.37 -14.57 17.59
CA TRP A 367 6.62 -13.75 18.77
C TRP A 367 5.96 -14.45 19.95
N LYS A 368 6.78 -15.07 20.81
CA LYS A 368 6.28 -15.81 21.97
C LYS A 368 5.32 -14.94 22.79
N SER A 369 4.22 -15.56 23.20
CA SER A 369 3.37 -15.13 24.29
C SER A 369 4.07 -15.48 25.61
N ASP A 370 5.22 -14.87 25.90
CA ASP A 370 5.80 -14.97 27.24
C ASP A 370 5.04 -14.04 28.20
#